data_AF-A0A926HWC7-F1
#
_entry.id   AF-A0A926HWC7-F1
#
_cell.length_a   1.000
_cell.length_b   1.000
_cell.length_c   1.000
_cell.angle_alpha   90.00
_cell.angle_beta   90.00
_cell.angle_gamma   90.00
#
_symmetry.space_group_name_H-M   'P 1'
#
loop_
_entity.id
_entity.type
_entity.pdbx_description
1 polymer ?
#
loop_
_entity_poly.entity_id
_entity_poly.type
_entity_poly.pdbx_seq_one_letter_code
_entity_poly.pdbx_strand_id
1 'polypeptide(L)'
;MKHNIKITKFFSLFLAFLFVLSCTACSSTDTAPDEQGQTTLFGKITAIDGNSITLALAQQVEGGPEGGGTPGDAMGSPPSGAPAGDGETAPPDMPSEAPADGGEQPQAPASSAQAEIPADDAQNGASDSQAKAPSGGQPPEMPEDGAGGSDSQLTGESQTITVNEETSYTISGQAGSLSDLAVDDWIAVTLSGNTVLSIQSGGIGGGPGGGSSASSVQTTGVYEVTDTQAESGGTYDSTQSDVSSIQVSQGGSLALSDAAVSKSGDTSNTENSEFYGLNAAVLVKEASSAILDGLTITTDAEGANAVFATGENADIQIRNSTISTSANSSRGLDATYGGSITAEQVTIQTQGSHSAALATDRGEGTVTVSGSSLQTAGEGSPCIYSTGAITLSSSTGLATGSSIAVVEGKNSITVTDSDLTGYGIGRAGGGIDDAGVMIYQSMSGDAGEGTGTFTAANSTLSIDPASDKYASAPMFFVTNTDAEIHLTSTKLSFGSGILLNAAGNDGEWGTTGSNGGNVTMTAEDQTLEGDITADSISTVSLTLSNSTLSSAVNGGNSAKNISLTLDAGSTWNVTGVSYLTALTNADADCSNIQSNGYTVYYDAGSSANAWLNGATLSLPGGGSLAPMNA
;
A
#
# COMPACT_ATOMS: atom_id res chain seq x y z
N MET A 1 -38.65 -8.99 -79.63
CA MET A 1 -38.45 -10.46 -79.58
C MET A 1 -38.17 -10.80 -78.11
N LYS A 2 -39.12 -11.19 -77.25
CA LYS A 2 -39.91 -12.44 -77.18
C LYS A 2 -39.03 -13.70 -77.10
N HIS A 3 -38.67 -14.18 -75.90
CA HIS A 3 -39.26 -15.38 -75.27
C HIS A 3 -38.50 -15.88 -74.02
N ASN A 4 -39.30 -16.23 -73.01
CA ASN A 4 -39.00 -17.15 -71.90
C ASN A 4 -38.54 -18.54 -72.39
N ILE A 5 -37.96 -19.37 -71.50
CA ILE A 5 -38.40 -20.74 -71.19
C ILE A 5 -37.59 -21.35 -70.01
N LYS A 6 -38.31 -21.97 -69.09
CA LYS A 6 -37.86 -22.85 -67.96
C LYS A 6 -37.39 -24.22 -68.47
N ILE A 7 -36.57 -24.94 -67.70
CA ILE A 7 -36.44 -26.43 -67.61
C ILE A 7 -35.26 -26.71 -66.64
N THR A 8 -35.15 -27.72 -65.77
CA THR A 8 -36.01 -28.73 -65.12
C THR A 8 -35.14 -29.38 -64.02
N LYS A 9 -35.78 -29.79 -62.92
CA LYS A 9 -35.29 -30.63 -61.81
C LYS A 9 -34.55 -31.91 -62.26
N PHE A 10 -33.72 -32.51 -61.41
CA PHE A 10 -33.75 -33.97 -61.18
C PHE A 10 -33.11 -34.36 -59.82
N PHE A 11 -33.95 -34.98 -58.96
CA PHE A 11 -33.72 -36.15 -58.08
C PHE A 11 -32.61 -36.12 -57.00
N SER A 12 -32.74 -36.74 -55.81
CA SER A 12 -33.79 -37.51 -55.10
C SER A 12 -33.26 -37.74 -53.66
N LEU A 13 -34.05 -37.59 -52.58
CA LEU A 13 -34.70 -38.67 -51.78
C LEU A 13 -33.68 -39.52 -50.97
N PHE A 14 -33.73 -39.76 -49.65
CA PHE A 14 -34.80 -40.07 -48.66
C PHE A 14 -34.21 -39.76 -47.24
N LEU A 15 -34.89 -39.08 -46.30
CA LEU A 15 -35.86 -39.59 -45.28
C LEU A 15 -35.16 -40.38 -44.12
N ALA A 16 -35.39 -40.22 -42.81
CA ALA A 16 -36.26 -39.39 -41.95
C ALA A 16 -35.94 -39.65 -40.47
N PHE A 17 -36.42 -38.73 -39.62
CA PHE A 17 -36.96 -38.90 -38.25
C PHE A 17 -36.01 -39.39 -37.14
N LEU A 18 -36.15 -39.04 -35.87
CA LEU A 18 -36.85 -38.02 -35.08
C LEU A 18 -36.51 -38.46 -33.65
N PHE A 19 -35.96 -37.61 -32.79
CA PHE A 19 -36.17 -37.77 -31.35
C PHE A 19 -36.18 -36.41 -30.69
N VAL A 20 -37.37 -36.06 -30.19
CA VAL A 20 -37.61 -34.94 -29.28
C VAL A 20 -37.19 -35.44 -27.89
N LEU A 21 -36.33 -34.68 -27.21
CA LEU A 21 -36.17 -34.77 -25.77
C LEU A 21 -36.18 -33.36 -25.19
N SER A 22 -37.22 -33.09 -24.43
CA SER A 22 -37.39 -31.91 -23.58
C SER A 22 -36.38 -31.93 -22.43
N CYS A 23 -35.69 -30.81 -22.20
CA CYS A 23 -35.14 -30.45 -20.90
C CYS A 23 -35.25 -28.93 -20.71
N THR A 24 -35.92 -28.55 -19.64
CA THR A 24 -35.95 -27.22 -19.07
C THR A 24 -34.64 -27.00 -18.32
N ALA A 25 -33.89 -25.96 -18.65
CA ALA A 25 -32.92 -25.35 -17.74
C ALA A 25 -32.76 -23.87 -18.10
N CYS A 26 -32.93 -23.05 -17.08
CA CYS A 26 -32.78 -21.61 -17.03
C CYS A 26 -31.41 -21.34 -16.37
N SER A 27 -30.54 -20.57 -17.00
CA SER A 27 -29.59 -19.64 -16.37
C SER A 27 -28.69 -19.04 -17.45
N SER A 28 -28.81 -17.74 -17.66
CA SER A 28 -27.98 -16.89 -18.50
C SER A 28 -26.57 -16.79 -17.92
N THR A 29 -25.56 -17.10 -18.74
CA THR A 29 -24.16 -16.69 -18.55
C THR A 29 -23.93 -15.41 -19.35
N ASP A 30 -23.64 -14.30 -18.67
CA ASP A 30 -23.31 -13.03 -19.33
C ASP A 30 -22.04 -13.18 -20.16
N THR A 31 -22.18 -13.00 -21.46
CA THR A 31 -21.11 -12.95 -22.45
C THR A 31 -21.40 -11.73 -23.30
N ALA A 32 -20.68 -10.63 -23.07
CA ALA A 32 -20.77 -9.45 -23.92
C ALA A 32 -19.68 -9.55 -25.00
N PRO A 33 -20.03 -9.74 -26.29
CA PRO A 33 -19.08 -9.59 -27.38
C PRO A 33 -18.84 -8.10 -27.65
N ASP A 34 -17.59 -7.71 -27.83
CA ASP A 34 -17.23 -6.40 -28.37
C ASP A 34 -17.67 -6.26 -29.86
N GLU A 35 -17.69 -5.04 -30.40
CA GLU A 35 -18.12 -4.74 -31.79
C GLU A 35 -17.27 -5.42 -32.89
N GLN A 36 -16.38 -6.36 -32.55
CA GLN A 36 -15.59 -7.16 -33.49
C GLN A 36 -15.75 -8.69 -33.31
N GLY A 37 -16.61 -9.15 -32.41
CA GLY A 37 -16.94 -10.57 -32.25
C GLY A 37 -15.83 -11.41 -31.60
N GLN A 38 -15.00 -10.78 -30.78
CA GLN A 38 -13.99 -11.45 -29.96
C GLN A 38 -14.49 -11.64 -28.52
N THR A 39 -13.97 -12.64 -27.83
CA THR A 39 -14.28 -12.95 -26.43
C THR A 39 -13.00 -13.23 -25.67
N THR A 40 -12.83 -12.67 -24.47
CA THR A 40 -11.66 -12.92 -23.62
C THR A 40 -12.03 -13.80 -22.44
N LEU A 41 -11.22 -14.82 -22.18
CA LEU A 41 -11.31 -15.66 -20.99
C LEU A 41 -10.17 -15.32 -20.04
N PHE A 42 -10.46 -15.30 -18.74
CA PHE A 42 -9.47 -15.14 -17.68
C PHE A 42 -9.45 -16.38 -16.81
N GLY A 43 -8.27 -16.88 -16.48
CA GLY A 43 -8.17 -18.04 -15.62
C GLY A 43 -6.77 -18.53 -15.33
N LYS A 44 -6.67 -19.44 -14.37
CA LYS A 44 -5.43 -20.10 -13.96
C LYS A 44 -5.25 -21.40 -14.74
N ILE A 45 -4.06 -21.66 -15.28
CA ILE A 45 -3.74 -22.91 -15.97
C ILE A 45 -3.74 -24.06 -14.95
N THR A 46 -4.54 -25.09 -15.23
CA THR A 46 -4.62 -26.32 -14.41
C THR A 46 -3.99 -27.53 -15.08
N ALA A 47 -3.84 -27.50 -16.40
CA ALA A 47 -3.14 -28.52 -17.18
C ALA A 47 -2.69 -27.99 -18.54
N ILE A 48 -1.54 -28.45 -19.03
CA ILE A 48 -1.06 -28.27 -20.41
C ILE A 48 -0.76 -29.66 -20.98
N ASP A 49 -1.43 -30.03 -22.08
CA ASP A 49 -1.22 -31.30 -22.79
C ASP A 49 -1.06 -31.03 -24.29
N GLY A 50 0.18 -31.11 -24.77
CA GLY A 50 0.52 -30.75 -26.14
C GLY A 50 0.15 -29.30 -26.46
N ASN A 51 -0.80 -29.12 -27.38
CA ASN A 51 -1.32 -27.81 -27.80
C ASN A 51 -2.64 -27.43 -27.10
N SER A 52 -3.02 -28.13 -26.03
CA SER A 52 -4.24 -27.85 -25.27
C SER A 52 -3.91 -27.32 -23.88
N ILE A 53 -4.59 -26.25 -23.47
CA ILE A 53 -4.46 -25.60 -22.15
C ILE A 53 -5.82 -25.70 -21.46
N THR A 54 -5.86 -26.18 -20.22
CA THR A 54 -7.07 -26.19 -19.39
C THR A 54 -6.98 -25.09 -18.34
N LEU A 55 -8.00 -24.24 -18.29
CA LEU A 55 -8.12 -23.11 -17.37
C LEU A 55 -9.18 -23.40 -16.31
N ALA A 56 -8.91 -23.01 -15.07
CA ALA A 56 -9.95 -22.70 -14.09
C ALA A 56 -10.32 -21.21 -14.30
N LEU A 57 -11.58 -20.94 -14.63
CA LEU A 57 -12.02 -19.60 -15.03
C LEU A 57 -12.19 -18.69 -13.79
N ALA A 58 -11.93 -17.40 -13.98
CA ALA A 58 -12.20 -16.34 -13.01
C ALA A 58 -13.24 -15.36 -13.54
N GLN A 59 -13.97 -14.72 -12.62
CA GLN A 59 -15.00 -13.75 -12.99
C GLN A 59 -14.35 -12.42 -13.41
N GLN A 60 -14.75 -11.89 -14.55
CA GLN A 60 -14.33 -10.57 -15.01
C GLN A 60 -15.06 -9.49 -14.18
N VAL A 61 -14.33 -8.55 -13.59
CA VAL A 61 -14.91 -7.34 -13.00
C VAL A 61 -15.11 -6.33 -14.13
N GLU A 62 -16.33 -6.17 -14.63
CA GLU A 62 -16.64 -5.19 -15.69
C GLU A 62 -16.66 -3.76 -15.13
N GLY A 63 -15.76 -2.93 -15.63
CA GLY A 63 -15.79 -1.47 -15.48
C GLY A 63 -15.14 -0.81 -16.68
N GLY A 64 -15.92 -0.58 -17.75
CA GLY A 64 -15.49 0.10 -18.97
C GLY A 64 -16.68 0.43 -19.90
N PRO A 65 -16.60 1.50 -20.72
CA PRO A 65 -17.76 2.33 -21.08
C PRO A 65 -18.44 1.93 -22.40
N GLU A 66 -19.77 1.99 -22.45
CA GLU A 66 -20.49 2.14 -23.73
C GLU A 66 -20.61 3.63 -24.08
N GLY A 67 -19.87 4.04 -25.12
CA GLY A 67 -19.99 5.36 -25.73
C GLY A 67 -20.75 5.32 -27.06
N GLY A 68 -21.59 6.34 -27.30
CA GLY A 68 -21.72 6.95 -28.63
C GLY A 68 -22.96 6.61 -29.47
N GLY A 69 -24.07 7.30 -29.22
CA GLY A 69 -25.14 7.50 -30.20
C GLY A 69 -25.32 8.98 -30.55
N THR A 70 -25.00 9.38 -31.79
CA THR A 70 -25.16 10.75 -32.30
C THR A 70 -26.64 11.19 -32.48
N PRO A 71 -26.94 12.51 -32.50
CA PRO A 71 -28.28 13.06 -32.27
C PRO A 71 -29.15 13.13 -33.54
N GLY A 72 -30.46 12.94 -33.39
CA GLY A 72 -31.45 13.09 -34.45
C GLY A 72 -32.87 13.33 -33.93
N ASP A 73 -33.46 14.44 -34.38
CA ASP A 73 -34.74 15.06 -34.04
C ASP A 73 -35.99 14.15 -33.95
N ALA A 74 -36.87 14.44 -32.98
CA ALA A 74 -38.27 14.89 -33.19
C ALA A 74 -39.30 14.34 -32.18
N MET A 75 -39.93 15.28 -31.44
CA MET A 75 -41.36 15.40 -31.12
C MET A 75 -42.10 14.24 -30.40
N GLY A 76 -42.55 14.52 -29.17
CA GLY A 76 -43.66 13.80 -28.53
C GLY A 76 -44.03 14.32 -27.14
N SER A 77 -45.13 15.08 -27.05
CA SER A 77 -45.68 15.71 -25.84
C SER A 77 -45.95 14.75 -24.66
N PRO A 78 -45.90 15.21 -23.39
CA PRO A 78 -46.36 14.43 -22.25
C PRO A 78 -47.88 14.56 -22.03
N PRO A 79 -48.59 13.50 -21.58
CA PRO A 79 -49.93 13.65 -21.03
C PRO A 79 -49.91 14.05 -19.56
N SER A 80 -50.85 14.94 -19.26
CA SER A 80 -51.28 15.49 -17.97
C SER A 80 -51.68 14.47 -16.90
N GLY A 81 -51.46 14.84 -15.63
CA GLY A 81 -52.22 14.27 -14.51
C GLY A 81 -51.70 14.64 -13.12
N ALA A 82 -51.97 15.86 -12.65
CA ALA A 82 -51.98 16.19 -11.21
C ALA A 82 -53.24 15.62 -10.54
N PRO A 83 -53.27 15.45 -9.20
CA PRO A 83 -53.76 16.57 -8.40
C PRO A 83 -53.02 16.86 -7.08
N ALA A 84 -53.08 18.16 -6.77
CA ALA A 84 -52.88 18.95 -5.54
C ALA A 84 -52.68 18.29 -4.16
N GLY A 85 -51.80 18.95 -3.38
CA GLY A 85 -51.80 18.97 -1.91
C GLY A 85 -50.87 20.07 -1.39
N ASP A 86 -51.46 21.12 -0.80
CA ASP A 86 -50.78 22.26 -0.15
C ASP A 86 -49.97 21.84 1.09
N GLY A 87 -48.88 22.57 1.38
CA GLY A 87 -48.18 22.48 2.66
C GLY A 87 -46.90 23.29 2.70
N GLU A 88 -46.98 24.48 3.30
CA GLU A 88 -45.87 25.36 3.67
C GLU A 88 -44.82 24.66 4.55
N THR A 89 -43.53 24.95 4.35
CA THR A 89 -42.61 25.48 5.39
C THR A 89 -41.20 25.67 4.82
N ALA A 90 -40.67 26.88 5.02
CA ALA A 90 -39.32 27.32 4.67
C ALA A 90 -38.28 26.84 5.71
N PRO A 91 -36.98 26.74 5.35
CA PRO A 91 -35.92 26.16 6.18
C PRO A 91 -35.45 27.13 7.30
N PRO A 92 -34.94 26.62 8.44
CA PRO A 92 -34.32 27.47 9.45
C PRO A 92 -32.85 27.78 9.15
N ASP A 93 -32.52 29.06 9.34
CA ASP A 93 -31.22 29.70 9.22
C ASP A 93 -30.17 29.23 10.24
N MET A 94 -28.90 29.25 9.82
CA MET A 94 -27.70 29.19 10.66
C MET A 94 -27.57 30.42 11.58
N PRO A 95 -27.09 30.29 12.82
CA PRO A 95 -26.55 31.43 13.55
C PRO A 95 -25.05 31.59 13.29
N SER A 96 -24.68 32.82 12.92
CA SER A 96 -23.32 33.36 12.92
C SER A 96 -23.06 34.06 14.25
N GLU A 97 -21.91 33.84 14.87
CA GLU A 97 -21.39 34.69 15.95
C GLU A 97 -20.01 35.23 15.58
N ALA A 98 -19.87 36.55 15.73
CA ALA A 98 -18.61 37.29 15.73
C ALA A 98 -18.38 37.86 17.15
N PRO A 99 -17.13 38.23 17.51
CA PRO A 99 -16.61 38.06 18.86
C PRO A 99 -16.74 39.29 19.75
N ALA A 100 -16.60 39.09 21.07
CA ALA A 100 -16.32 40.16 22.02
C ALA A 100 -15.31 39.73 23.11
N ASP A 101 -14.41 40.68 23.34
CA ASP A 101 -13.23 40.81 24.18
C ASP A 101 -13.45 40.65 25.71
N GLY A 102 -12.37 40.23 26.41
CA GLY A 102 -12.04 40.79 27.72
C GLY A 102 -12.04 39.86 28.94
N GLY A 103 -10.84 39.48 29.40
CA GLY A 103 -10.48 39.68 30.82
C GLY A 103 -10.28 38.46 31.74
N GLU A 104 -9.02 38.32 32.17
CA GLU A 104 -8.54 37.85 33.49
C GLU A 104 -8.33 36.35 33.77
N GLN A 105 -7.04 36.01 33.81
CA GLN A 105 -6.38 34.90 34.50
C GLN A 105 -6.67 34.92 36.02
N PRO A 106 -6.59 33.77 36.73
CA PRO A 106 -5.37 33.56 37.52
C PRO A 106 -4.90 32.09 37.67
N GLN A 107 -3.57 31.97 37.57
CA GLN A 107 -2.61 31.16 38.34
C GLN A 107 -2.93 29.70 38.77
N ALA A 108 -2.00 28.83 38.36
CA ALA A 108 -1.65 27.55 38.99
C ALA A 108 -1.15 27.70 40.43
N PRO A 109 -1.13 26.59 41.20
CA PRO A 109 -0.07 26.37 42.17
C PRO A 109 0.75 25.11 41.86
N ALA A 110 2.04 25.21 42.15
CA ALA A 110 3.03 24.15 42.09
C ALA A 110 3.08 23.32 43.39
N SER A 111 3.55 22.09 43.25
CA SER A 111 4.36 21.27 44.17
C SER A 111 3.82 20.92 45.58
N SER A 112 3.79 19.63 45.92
CA SER A 112 4.79 18.97 46.80
C SER A 112 4.23 17.70 47.49
N ALA A 113 5.18 16.81 47.83
CA ALA A 113 5.15 15.82 48.91
C ALA A 113 4.61 14.40 48.64
N GLN A 114 5.61 13.53 48.44
CA GLN A 114 5.74 12.14 48.86
C GLN A 114 5.33 11.85 50.32
N ALA A 115 4.60 10.75 50.55
CA ALA A 115 4.59 9.91 51.76
C ALA A 115 3.79 8.63 51.42
N GLU A 116 4.45 7.49 51.27
CA GLU A 116 4.62 6.43 52.30
C GLU A 116 3.34 5.62 52.61
N ILE A 117 3.52 4.31 52.40
CA ILE A 117 2.64 3.18 52.70
C ILE A 117 2.43 3.06 54.22
N PRO A 118 1.30 2.49 54.67
CA PRO A 118 1.46 1.30 55.50
C PRO A 118 0.57 0.14 55.05
N ALA A 119 1.20 -1.03 55.04
CA ALA A 119 0.58 -2.35 55.03
C ALA A 119 -0.20 -2.60 56.33
N ASP A 120 -1.24 -3.42 56.25
CA ASP A 120 -1.47 -4.43 57.27
C ASP A 120 -2.14 -5.67 56.66
N ASP A 121 -1.79 -6.78 57.28
CA ASP A 121 -1.80 -8.16 56.87
C ASP A 121 -3.18 -8.84 56.88
N ALA A 122 -3.14 -10.01 56.24
CA ALA A 122 -3.54 -11.30 56.82
C ALA A 122 -4.75 -12.02 56.19
N GLN A 123 -4.34 -12.95 55.32
CA GLN A 123 -4.52 -14.40 55.50
C GLN A 123 -5.81 -15.10 55.05
N ASN A 124 -5.52 -16.09 54.21
CA ASN A 124 -5.96 -17.49 54.19
C ASN A 124 -7.23 -17.86 53.44
N GLY A 125 -7.03 -18.80 52.48
CA GLY A 125 -8.07 -19.71 52.02
C GLY A 125 -7.72 -20.41 50.70
N ALA A 126 -6.90 -21.46 50.77
CA ALA A 126 -6.70 -22.39 49.66
C ALA A 126 -7.93 -23.31 49.45
N SER A 127 -8.27 -23.62 48.18
CA SER A 127 -8.72 -24.97 47.78
C SER A 127 -8.78 -25.15 46.26
N ASP A 128 -8.34 -26.33 45.83
CA ASP A 128 -8.23 -26.88 44.48
C ASP A 128 -9.53 -27.08 43.67
N SER A 129 -9.31 -27.22 42.35
CA SER A 129 -9.86 -28.22 41.42
C SER A 129 -11.09 -27.94 40.52
N GLN A 130 -10.78 -28.01 39.21
CA GLN A 130 -11.45 -28.71 38.10
C GLN A 130 -12.85 -28.28 37.59
N ALA A 131 -12.81 -27.72 36.37
CA ALA A 131 -13.56 -28.07 35.15
C ALA A 131 -15.00 -28.64 35.26
N LYS A 132 -15.95 -27.93 34.65
CA LYS A 132 -16.98 -28.51 33.74
C LYS A 132 -17.63 -27.44 32.86
N ALA A 133 -17.72 -27.73 31.55
CA ALA A 133 -18.46 -26.97 30.55
C ALA A 133 -19.99 -26.98 30.77
N PRO A 134 -20.71 -26.06 30.11
CA PRO A 134 -21.97 -26.43 29.46
C PRO A 134 -22.04 -26.00 27.98
N SER A 135 -22.44 -26.94 27.14
CA SER A 135 -22.88 -26.70 25.76
C SER A 135 -24.35 -26.28 25.70
N GLY A 136 -24.70 -25.50 24.66
CA GLY A 136 -25.97 -25.66 23.94
C GLY A 136 -26.96 -24.50 24.02
N GLY A 137 -26.89 -23.60 23.04
CA GLY A 137 -27.95 -22.64 22.71
C GLY A 137 -27.56 -21.80 21.49
N GLN A 138 -28.00 -22.22 20.30
CA GLN A 138 -27.85 -21.47 19.05
C GLN A 138 -28.88 -20.32 18.98
N PRO A 139 -28.46 -19.11 18.57
CA PRO A 139 -29.29 -18.29 17.69
C PRO A 139 -28.47 -17.47 16.65
N PRO A 140 -29.14 -16.72 15.77
CA PRO A 140 -29.58 -17.07 14.41
C PRO A 140 -28.55 -16.73 13.31
N GLU A 141 -28.75 -17.30 12.12
CA GLU A 141 -28.05 -16.94 10.88
C GLU A 141 -28.20 -15.43 10.58
N MET A 142 -27.07 -14.78 10.29
CA MET A 142 -27.01 -13.43 9.75
C MET A 142 -26.69 -13.50 8.25
N PRO A 143 -27.23 -12.58 7.42
CA PRO A 143 -27.10 -12.63 5.96
C PRO A 143 -25.65 -12.39 5.54
N GLU A 144 -25.15 -13.21 4.62
CA GLU A 144 -24.02 -12.86 3.75
C GLU A 144 -24.50 -11.74 2.83
N ASP A 145 -23.87 -10.57 2.93
CA ASP A 145 -23.56 -9.65 1.82
C ASP A 145 -22.94 -8.38 2.40
N GLY A 146 -21.72 -8.04 1.94
CA GLY A 146 -21.17 -6.69 2.11
C GLY A 146 -19.67 -6.63 2.40
N ALA A 147 -18.84 -7.02 1.44
CA ALA A 147 -17.46 -6.54 1.36
C ALA A 147 -17.06 -6.41 -0.12
N GLY A 148 -17.02 -5.17 -0.59
CA GLY A 148 -16.39 -4.81 -1.87
C GLY A 148 -14.89 -4.67 -1.68
N GLY A 149 -14.13 -5.22 -2.62
CA GLY A 149 -12.67 -5.21 -2.69
C GLY A 149 -12.23 -6.29 -3.67
N SER A 150 -11.60 -5.90 -4.78
CA SER A 150 -11.35 -6.74 -5.96
C SER A 150 -10.24 -7.76 -5.75
N ASP A 151 -10.63 -9.00 -5.46
CA ASP A 151 -9.81 -10.20 -5.63
C ASP A 151 -10.49 -11.08 -6.68
N SER A 152 -9.80 -11.48 -7.76
CA SER A 152 -10.44 -12.22 -8.86
C SER A 152 -10.80 -13.64 -8.42
N GLN A 153 -12.02 -13.80 -7.89
CA GLN A 153 -12.55 -15.11 -7.50
C GLN A 153 -12.63 -16.05 -8.71
N LEU A 154 -12.07 -17.25 -8.55
CA LEU A 154 -12.29 -18.37 -9.45
C LEU A 154 -13.77 -18.78 -9.40
N THR A 155 -14.41 -18.93 -10.55
CA THR A 155 -15.84 -19.24 -10.66
C THR A 155 -16.17 -20.71 -10.34
N GLY A 156 -15.14 -21.54 -10.18
CA GLY A 156 -15.27 -23.01 -10.09
C GLY A 156 -15.52 -23.69 -11.45
N GLU A 157 -15.63 -22.92 -12.54
CA GLU A 157 -15.74 -23.45 -13.89
C GLU A 157 -14.37 -23.73 -14.49
N SER A 158 -14.32 -24.65 -15.46
CA SER A 158 -13.08 -24.93 -16.20
C SER A 158 -13.32 -25.02 -17.69
N GLN A 159 -12.34 -24.59 -18.47
CA GLN A 159 -12.40 -24.60 -19.92
C GLN A 159 -11.06 -25.03 -20.52
N THR A 160 -11.11 -25.98 -21.45
CA THR A 160 -9.96 -26.35 -22.27
C THR A 160 -9.98 -25.61 -23.60
N ILE A 161 -8.89 -24.95 -23.93
CA ILE A 161 -8.64 -24.30 -25.22
C ILE A 161 -7.56 -25.06 -25.97
N THR A 162 -7.56 -24.95 -27.30
CA THR A 162 -6.50 -25.50 -28.16
C THR A 162 -5.86 -24.37 -28.94
N VAL A 163 -4.55 -24.20 -28.76
CA VAL A 163 -3.77 -23.16 -29.44
C VAL A 163 -3.29 -23.64 -30.81
N ASN A 164 -3.04 -22.71 -31.72
CA ASN A 164 -2.60 -22.99 -33.10
C ASN A 164 -1.33 -22.19 -33.46
N GLU A 165 -0.82 -22.36 -34.68
CA GLU A 165 0.41 -21.69 -35.14
C GLU A 165 0.26 -20.16 -35.31
N GLU A 166 -0.97 -19.66 -35.39
CA GLU A 166 -1.29 -18.23 -35.50
C GLU A 166 -1.56 -17.59 -34.13
N THR A 167 -1.64 -18.37 -33.05
CA THR A 167 -1.79 -17.86 -31.69
C THR A 167 -0.55 -17.05 -31.31
N SER A 168 -0.75 -15.78 -30.99
CA SER A 168 0.31 -14.91 -30.46
C SER A 168 0.40 -15.04 -28.93
N TYR A 169 1.61 -14.99 -28.38
CA TYR A 169 1.82 -15.10 -26.94
C TYR A 169 2.53 -13.86 -26.44
N THR A 170 2.03 -13.28 -25.35
CA THR A 170 2.69 -12.20 -24.63
C THR A 170 2.92 -12.67 -23.20
N ILE A 171 4.13 -13.08 -22.86
CA ILE A 171 4.49 -13.69 -21.56
C ILE A 171 5.36 -12.66 -20.83
N SER A 172 4.89 -12.16 -19.69
CA SER A 172 5.53 -11.10 -18.91
C SER A 172 5.87 -9.86 -19.75
N GLY A 173 4.92 -9.46 -20.62
CA GLY A 173 5.06 -8.30 -21.50
C GLY A 173 6.00 -8.49 -22.71
N GLN A 174 6.53 -9.70 -22.93
CA GLN A 174 7.40 -10.02 -24.08
C GLN A 174 6.75 -11.05 -25.01
N ALA A 175 7.15 -11.07 -26.27
CA ALA A 175 6.72 -12.13 -27.20
C ALA A 175 7.21 -13.50 -26.69
N GLY A 176 6.29 -14.44 -26.47
CA GLY A 176 6.59 -15.77 -25.97
C GLY A 176 6.05 -16.88 -26.86
N SER A 177 5.89 -18.06 -26.27
CA SER A 177 5.36 -19.26 -26.92
C SER A 177 4.64 -20.15 -25.90
N LEU A 178 3.96 -21.19 -26.38
CA LEU A 178 3.28 -22.16 -25.51
C LEU A 178 4.22 -22.83 -24.50
N SER A 179 5.48 -23.06 -24.86
CA SER A 179 6.44 -23.71 -23.95
C SER A 179 6.85 -22.84 -22.77
N ASP A 180 6.52 -21.55 -22.80
CA ASP A 180 6.83 -20.58 -21.74
C ASP A 180 5.71 -20.47 -20.71
N LEU A 181 4.61 -21.21 -20.90
CA LEU A 181 3.50 -21.32 -19.95
C LEU A 181 3.66 -22.56 -19.07
N ALA A 182 3.29 -22.43 -17.81
CA ALA A 182 3.28 -23.49 -16.82
C ALA A 182 1.88 -23.70 -16.23
N VAL A 183 1.67 -24.88 -15.64
CA VAL A 183 0.55 -25.08 -14.72
C VAL A 183 0.70 -24.08 -13.57
N ASP A 184 -0.43 -23.53 -13.12
CA ASP A 184 -0.59 -22.46 -12.15
C ASP A 184 -0.38 -21.02 -12.67
N ASP A 185 -0.02 -20.82 -13.94
CA ASP A 185 0.04 -19.47 -14.51
C ASP A 185 -1.35 -18.85 -14.67
N TRP A 186 -1.45 -17.56 -14.39
CA TRP A 186 -2.63 -16.77 -14.75
C TRP A 186 -2.50 -16.21 -16.16
N ILE A 187 -3.52 -16.45 -16.97
CA ILE A 187 -3.53 -15.98 -18.35
C ILE A 187 -4.86 -15.32 -18.73
N ALA A 188 -4.77 -14.37 -19.65
CA ALA A 188 -5.89 -13.87 -20.44
C ALA A 188 -5.82 -14.49 -21.84
N VAL A 189 -6.95 -14.97 -22.35
CA VAL A 189 -7.03 -15.65 -23.65
C VAL A 189 -8.08 -14.97 -24.50
N THR A 190 -7.66 -14.34 -25.60
CA THR A 190 -8.57 -13.72 -26.56
C THR A 190 -8.91 -14.71 -27.67
N LEU A 191 -10.20 -14.90 -27.91
CA LEU A 191 -10.77 -15.82 -28.88
C LEU A 191 -11.57 -15.05 -29.94
N SER A 192 -11.59 -15.55 -31.17
CA SER A 192 -12.63 -15.23 -32.14
C SER A 192 -13.37 -16.52 -32.52
N GLY A 193 -14.61 -16.65 -32.04
CA GLY A 193 -15.33 -17.92 -32.05
C GLY A 193 -14.60 -18.97 -31.21
N ASN A 194 -14.15 -20.07 -31.84
CA ASN A 194 -13.39 -21.14 -31.17
C ASN A 194 -11.87 -21.05 -31.41
N THR A 195 -11.39 -20.03 -32.13
CA THR A 195 -9.98 -19.88 -32.47
C THR A 195 -9.28 -18.98 -31.46
N VAL A 196 -8.20 -19.45 -30.84
CA VAL A 196 -7.35 -18.66 -29.95
C VAL A 196 -6.48 -17.70 -30.77
N LEU A 197 -6.67 -16.40 -30.57
CA LEU A 197 -5.92 -15.35 -31.25
C LEU A 197 -4.65 -14.95 -30.48
N SER A 198 -4.80 -14.74 -29.16
CA SER A 198 -3.69 -14.39 -28.29
C SER A 198 -3.82 -14.99 -26.90
N ILE A 199 -2.68 -15.23 -26.28
CA ILE A 199 -2.55 -15.59 -24.88
C ILE A 199 -1.58 -14.61 -24.23
N GLN A 200 -1.99 -14.02 -23.12
CA GLN A 200 -1.14 -13.15 -22.33
C GLN A 200 -0.95 -13.73 -20.93
N SER A 201 0.29 -13.94 -20.51
CA SER A 201 0.68 -14.21 -19.12
C SER A 201 1.51 -13.05 -18.58
N GLY A 202 1.52 -12.83 -17.26
CA GLY A 202 2.37 -11.81 -16.64
C GLY A 202 1.88 -10.36 -16.80
N GLY A 203 0.56 -10.15 -16.72
CA GLY A 203 -0.07 -8.89 -16.30
C GLY A 203 -0.55 -8.93 -14.84
N ILE A 204 -0.12 -9.93 -14.08
CA ILE A 204 -0.37 -10.09 -12.65
C ILE A 204 0.97 -10.45 -12.01
N GLY A 205 1.83 -9.44 -11.83
CA GLY A 205 2.91 -9.43 -10.85
C GLY A 205 4.32 -9.98 -11.19
N GLY A 206 5.34 -9.11 -11.10
CA GLY A 206 6.75 -9.45 -10.76
C GLY A 206 7.77 -9.68 -11.91
N GLY A 207 8.76 -8.79 -12.07
CA GLY A 207 9.76 -8.70 -13.18
C GLY A 207 11.01 -9.63 -13.08
N PRO A 208 12.16 -9.36 -13.76
CA PRO A 208 12.64 -8.09 -14.32
C PRO A 208 13.13 -8.08 -15.80
N GLY A 209 12.93 -6.93 -16.47
CA GLY A 209 13.89 -6.23 -17.35
C GLY A 209 14.40 -6.89 -18.64
N GLY A 210 13.96 -6.40 -19.80
CA GLY A 210 14.66 -6.71 -21.06
C GLY A 210 14.01 -6.31 -22.38
N GLY A 211 13.68 -5.03 -22.57
CA GLY A 211 13.64 -4.37 -23.89
C GLY A 211 12.72 -4.94 -24.97
N SER A 212 11.51 -4.37 -25.08
CA SER A 212 10.83 -4.21 -26.38
C SER A 212 9.84 -3.05 -26.28
N SER A 213 10.15 -1.98 -27.01
CA SER A 213 9.32 -0.81 -27.37
C SER A 213 8.06 -0.60 -26.55
N ALA A 214 8.18 0.12 -25.43
CA ALA A 214 7.03 0.67 -24.72
C ALA A 214 6.17 1.45 -25.74
N SER A 215 4.91 1.07 -25.89
CA SER A 215 3.91 2.02 -26.33
C SER A 215 3.90 3.14 -25.29
N SER A 216 4.63 4.23 -25.57
CA SER A 216 4.71 5.39 -24.67
C SER A 216 3.29 5.90 -24.41
N VAL A 217 2.86 5.91 -23.15
CA VAL A 217 1.60 6.54 -22.75
C VAL A 217 1.63 7.99 -23.23
N GLN A 218 0.65 8.36 -24.04
CA GLN A 218 0.53 9.73 -24.52
C GLN A 218 -0.06 10.58 -23.41
N THR A 219 0.62 11.66 -23.08
CA THR A 219 0.18 12.64 -22.09
C THR A 219 0.12 14.00 -22.76
N THR A 220 -0.82 14.84 -22.34
CA THR A 220 -0.95 16.21 -22.83
C THR A 220 -1.33 17.14 -21.68
N GLY A 221 -1.06 18.42 -21.84
CA GLY A 221 -1.48 19.50 -20.97
C GLY A 221 -2.36 20.52 -21.68
N VAL A 222 -3.23 21.21 -20.95
CA VAL A 222 -3.91 22.42 -21.47
C VAL A 222 -2.88 23.52 -21.74
N TYR A 223 -1.91 23.67 -20.83
CA TYR A 223 -0.75 24.53 -21.02
C TYR A 223 0.52 23.69 -21.23
N GLU A 224 1.02 23.70 -22.47
CA GLU A 224 2.20 22.93 -22.89
C GLU A 224 3.44 23.83 -22.94
N VAL A 225 4.52 23.41 -22.27
CA VAL A 225 5.81 24.09 -22.28
C VAL A 225 6.85 23.16 -22.91
N THR A 226 7.38 23.56 -24.06
CA THR A 226 8.42 22.80 -24.80
C THR A 226 9.73 23.56 -24.97
N ASP A 227 9.74 24.82 -24.55
CA ASP A 227 10.87 25.74 -24.51
C ASP A 227 11.01 26.32 -23.10
N THR A 228 11.78 27.40 -22.95
CA THR A 228 11.95 28.07 -21.65
C THR A 228 10.91 29.18 -21.48
N GLN A 229 10.10 29.08 -20.43
CA GLN A 229 9.07 30.07 -20.08
C GLN A 229 9.22 30.51 -18.63
N ALA A 230 8.84 31.75 -18.35
CA ALA A 230 8.81 32.32 -17.00
C ALA A 230 7.55 33.17 -16.83
N GLU A 231 6.68 32.75 -15.94
CA GLU A 231 5.33 33.31 -15.74
C GLU A 231 5.08 33.60 -14.25
N SER A 232 4.15 34.52 -14.00
CA SER A 232 3.72 34.90 -12.66
C SER A 232 2.23 35.21 -12.65
N GLY A 233 1.52 34.72 -11.64
CA GLY A 233 0.07 34.79 -11.56
C GLY A 233 -0.64 33.88 -12.55
N GLY A 234 -1.93 34.12 -12.70
CA GLY A 234 -2.78 33.39 -13.65
C GLY A 234 -3.42 32.14 -13.06
N THR A 235 -4.21 31.50 -13.92
CA THR A 235 -4.99 30.30 -13.60
C THR A 235 -4.80 29.28 -14.71
N TYR A 236 -4.45 28.06 -14.33
CA TYR A 236 -4.14 26.95 -15.22
C TYR A 236 -5.05 25.78 -14.86
N ASP A 237 -6.16 25.65 -15.59
CA ASP A 237 -7.20 24.68 -15.27
C ASP A 237 -7.34 23.62 -16.36
N SER A 238 -7.56 22.38 -15.95
CA SER A 238 -8.04 21.34 -16.84
C SER A 238 -9.24 20.61 -16.23
N THR A 239 -10.34 20.65 -16.98
CA THR A 239 -11.56 19.87 -16.68
C THR A 239 -11.68 18.64 -17.59
N GLN A 240 -10.67 18.38 -18.42
CA GLN A 240 -10.68 17.30 -19.42
C GLN A 240 -10.09 16.03 -18.81
N SER A 241 -10.65 14.87 -19.19
CA SER A 241 -10.07 13.56 -18.87
C SER A 241 -8.70 13.43 -19.51
N ASP A 242 -7.73 12.86 -18.78
CA ASP A 242 -6.39 12.50 -19.29
C ASP A 242 -5.55 13.66 -19.83
N VAL A 243 -5.93 14.90 -19.51
CA VAL A 243 -5.22 16.11 -19.91
C VAL A 243 -4.81 16.86 -18.65
N SER A 244 -3.51 16.94 -18.43
CA SER A 244 -2.93 17.70 -17.33
C SER A 244 -3.24 19.19 -17.45
N SER A 245 -3.19 19.95 -16.35
CA SER A 245 -3.38 21.40 -16.44
C SER A 245 -2.15 22.07 -17.04
N ILE A 246 -0.96 21.64 -16.60
CA ILE A 246 0.34 22.04 -17.14
C ILE A 246 1.13 20.78 -17.49
N GLN A 247 1.74 20.76 -18.68
CA GLN A 247 2.74 19.78 -19.06
C GLN A 247 4.02 20.49 -19.53
N VAL A 248 5.16 20.13 -18.92
CA VAL A 248 6.49 20.53 -19.39
C VAL A 248 7.18 19.31 -20.01
N SER A 249 7.57 19.41 -21.28
CA SER A 249 8.10 18.27 -22.04
C SER A 249 9.15 18.70 -23.05
N GLN A 250 9.78 17.74 -23.74
CA GLN A 250 10.71 17.96 -24.86
C GLN A 250 11.91 18.87 -24.52
N GLY A 251 12.37 18.86 -23.26
CA GLY A 251 13.46 19.72 -22.79
C GLY A 251 13.01 21.13 -22.39
N GLY A 252 11.70 21.35 -22.25
CA GLY A 252 11.13 22.60 -21.76
C GLY A 252 11.53 22.90 -20.32
N SER A 253 11.44 24.17 -19.95
CA SER A 253 11.71 24.65 -18.59
C SER A 253 10.71 25.74 -18.22
N LEU A 254 9.95 25.53 -17.15
CA LEU A 254 8.94 26.49 -16.68
C LEU A 254 9.37 27.07 -15.33
N ALA A 255 9.48 28.39 -15.22
CA ALA A 255 9.43 29.07 -13.93
C ALA A 255 8.02 29.67 -13.75
N LEU A 256 7.26 29.21 -12.75
CA LEU A 256 5.91 29.69 -12.46
C LEU A 256 5.83 30.16 -11.01
N SER A 257 5.25 31.34 -10.81
CA SER A 257 5.07 31.92 -9.48
C SER A 257 3.66 32.44 -9.24
N ASP A 258 3.21 32.46 -7.98
CA ASP A 258 1.97 33.11 -7.53
C ASP A 258 0.68 32.70 -8.30
N ALA A 259 0.64 31.47 -8.82
CA ALA A 259 -0.42 31.00 -9.71
C ALA A 259 -1.37 30.01 -9.04
N ALA A 260 -2.60 29.93 -9.58
CA ALA A 260 -3.55 28.88 -9.26
C ALA A 260 -3.55 27.80 -10.35
N VAL A 261 -3.46 26.52 -9.96
CA VAL A 261 -3.53 25.38 -10.88
C VAL A 261 -4.63 24.45 -10.40
N SER A 262 -5.57 24.06 -11.27
CA SER A 262 -6.63 23.13 -10.89
C SER A 262 -6.87 22.00 -11.90
N LYS A 263 -7.25 20.82 -11.39
CA LYS A 263 -7.52 19.63 -12.20
C LYS A 263 -8.78 18.91 -11.72
N SER A 264 -9.80 18.85 -12.57
CA SER A 264 -11.15 18.36 -12.21
C SER A 264 -11.79 17.36 -13.19
N GLY A 265 -11.07 16.93 -14.22
CA GLY A 265 -11.50 15.82 -15.07
C GLY A 265 -10.89 14.50 -14.59
N ASP A 266 -11.68 13.44 -14.46
CA ASP A 266 -11.18 12.12 -14.03
C ASP A 266 -10.23 11.51 -15.06
N THR A 267 -9.35 10.64 -14.60
CA THR A 267 -8.54 9.81 -15.49
C THR A 267 -9.37 8.68 -16.09
N SER A 268 -9.06 8.26 -17.31
CA SER A 268 -9.56 7.01 -17.86
C SER A 268 -8.76 5.80 -17.37
N ASN A 269 -7.58 6.03 -16.77
CA ASN A 269 -6.71 4.97 -16.28
C ASN A 269 -5.84 5.45 -15.10
N THR A 270 -6.15 4.95 -13.91
CA THR A 270 -5.44 5.30 -12.66
C THR A 270 -4.00 4.83 -12.69
N GLU A 271 -3.71 3.63 -13.19
CA GLU A 271 -2.36 3.08 -13.33
C GLU A 271 -1.45 4.00 -14.19
N ASN A 272 -1.96 4.50 -15.31
CA ASN A 272 -1.24 5.43 -16.16
C ASN A 272 -1.01 6.80 -15.49
N SER A 273 -1.89 7.17 -14.57
CA SER A 273 -1.75 8.41 -13.80
C SER A 273 -0.70 8.26 -12.70
N GLU A 274 -0.66 7.10 -12.06
CA GLU A 274 0.31 6.71 -11.04
C GLU A 274 1.72 6.53 -11.60
N PHE A 275 1.86 6.06 -12.85
CA PHE A 275 3.18 5.79 -13.42
C PHE A 275 3.68 6.85 -14.40
N TYR A 276 2.81 7.48 -15.17
CA TYR A 276 3.21 8.40 -16.25
C TYR A 276 2.63 9.81 -16.09
N GLY A 277 1.88 10.07 -15.02
CA GLY A 277 1.32 11.38 -14.72
C GLY A 277 0.22 11.85 -15.67
N LEU A 278 -0.46 10.91 -16.34
CA LEU A 278 -1.48 11.16 -17.38
C LEU A 278 -2.46 12.29 -17.03
N ASN A 279 -2.93 12.32 -15.78
CA ASN A 279 -3.99 13.21 -15.34
C ASN A 279 -3.54 14.26 -14.30
N ALA A 280 -2.24 14.58 -14.22
CA ALA A 280 -1.71 15.45 -13.17
C ALA A 280 -2.15 16.93 -13.29
N ALA A 281 -2.07 17.71 -12.21
CA ALA A 281 -2.22 19.17 -12.32
C ALA A 281 -0.96 19.80 -12.95
N VAL A 282 0.23 19.41 -12.47
CA VAL A 282 1.51 19.77 -13.08
C VAL A 282 2.30 18.49 -13.39
N LEU A 283 2.53 18.25 -14.67
CA LEU A 283 3.35 17.15 -15.18
C LEU A 283 4.67 17.67 -15.74
N VAL A 284 5.81 17.15 -15.28
CA VAL A 284 7.13 17.37 -15.89
C VAL A 284 7.69 16.04 -16.38
N LYS A 285 8.02 15.98 -17.67
CA LYS A 285 8.52 14.76 -18.33
C LYS A 285 10.04 14.76 -18.46
N GLU A 286 10.57 13.63 -18.90
CA GLU A 286 11.99 13.38 -19.22
C GLU A 286 12.70 14.62 -19.77
N ALA A 287 13.91 14.86 -19.23
CA ALA A 287 14.79 15.97 -19.58
C ALA A 287 14.21 17.39 -19.46
N SER A 288 13.05 17.56 -18.82
CA SER A 288 12.35 18.85 -18.67
C SER A 288 12.34 19.31 -17.21
N SER A 289 12.03 20.58 -16.95
CA SER A 289 12.11 21.13 -15.59
C SER A 289 11.01 22.12 -15.23
N ALA A 290 10.68 22.22 -13.94
CA ALA A 290 9.83 23.28 -13.41
C ALA A 290 10.34 23.87 -12.09
N ILE A 291 10.26 25.19 -11.95
CA ILE A 291 10.44 25.93 -10.70
C ILE A 291 9.09 26.55 -10.34
N LEU A 292 8.50 26.13 -9.23
CA LEU A 292 7.16 26.49 -8.78
C LEU A 292 7.28 27.24 -7.43
N ASP A 293 6.81 28.47 -7.34
CA ASP A 293 6.90 29.29 -6.12
C ASP A 293 5.59 30.00 -5.77
N GLY A 294 5.05 29.75 -4.57
CA GLY A 294 3.82 30.43 -4.15
C GLY A 294 2.56 29.96 -4.87
N LEU A 295 2.51 28.69 -5.30
CA LEU A 295 1.34 28.15 -6.02
C LEU A 295 0.24 27.72 -5.05
N THR A 296 -1.00 27.80 -5.54
CA THR A 296 -2.15 27.07 -4.99
C THR A 296 -2.57 26.01 -6.01
N ILE A 297 -2.43 24.73 -5.66
CA ILE A 297 -2.72 23.60 -6.53
C ILE A 297 -3.88 22.81 -5.94
N THR A 298 -4.96 22.64 -6.69
CA THR A 298 -6.15 21.91 -6.26
C THR A 298 -6.54 20.82 -7.27
N THR A 299 -6.74 19.60 -6.80
CA THR A 299 -7.25 18.51 -7.64
C THR A 299 -8.45 17.84 -6.97
N ASP A 300 -9.50 17.60 -7.73
CA ASP A 300 -10.74 17.00 -7.25
C ASP A 300 -11.23 15.84 -8.11
N ALA A 301 -10.33 15.25 -8.90
CA ALA A 301 -10.60 14.19 -9.85
C ALA A 301 -9.75 12.94 -9.63
N GLU A 302 -10.29 11.78 -9.96
CA GLU A 302 -9.61 10.49 -9.82
C GLU A 302 -8.32 10.45 -10.67
N GLY A 303 -7.23 9.93 -10.08
CA GLY A 303 -5.91 9.89 -10.73
C GLY A 303 -5.22 11.24 -10.86
N ALA A 304 -5.80 12.34 -10.34
CA ALA A 304 -5.24 13.67 -10.53
C ALA A 304 -4.13 14.00 -9.52
N ASN A 305 -2.95 13.41 -9.69
CA ASN A 305 -1.77 13.76 -8.89
C ASN A 305 -1.47 15.27 -9.01
N ALA A 306 -1.17 15.97 -7.92
CA ALA A 306 -1.01 17.41 -7.97
C ALA A 306 0.29 17.82 -8.69
N VAL A 307 1.43 17.26 -8.28
CA VAL A 307 2.74 17.54 -8.90
C VAL A 307 3.45 16.24 -9.21
N PHE A 308 3.75 16.01 -10.49
CA PHE A 308 4.24 14.73 -10.99
C PHE A 308 5.51 14.91 -11.84
N ALA A 309 6.59 14.23 -11.48
CA ALA A 309 7.85 14.20 -12.25
C ALA A 309 8.11 12.79 -12.79
N THR A 310 8.30 12.64 -14.10
CA THR A 310 8.49 11.31 -14.70
C THR A 310 9.52 11.26 -15.81
N GLY A 311 10.36 10.24 -15.76
CA GLY A 311 11.44 10.01 -16.71
C GLY A 311 12.76 10.65 -16.28
N GLU A 312 13.85 10.12 -16.83
CA GLU A 312 15.20 10.54 -16.47
C GLU A 312 15.39 12.05 -16.65
N ASN A 313 15.96 12.70 -15.62
CA ASN A 313 16.22 14.14 -15.60
C ASN A 313 14.96 15.03 -15.69
N ALA A 314 13.77 14.51 -15.41
CA ALA A 314 12.63 15.35 -15.05
C ALA A 314 12.87 15.94 -13.65
N ASP A 315 12.91 17.27 -13.53
CA ASP A 315 13.22 17.95 -12.26
C ASP A 315 12.16 19.00 -11.90
N ILE A 316 11.58 18.88 -10.70
CA ILE A 316 10.67 19.88 -10.16
C ILE A 316 11.24 20.44 -8.87
N GLN A 317 11.30 21.76 -8.78
CA GLN A 317 11.57 22.49 -7.54
C GLN A 317 10.31 23.26 -7.16
N ILE A 318 9.69 22.92 -6.04
CA ILE A 318 8.48 23.59 -5.55
C ILE A 318 8.72 24.19 -4.17
N ARG A 319 8.26 25.43 -3.95
CA ARG A 319 8.34 26.06 -2.64
C ARG A 319 7.17 26.96 -2.31
N ASN A 320 6.97 27.23 -1.02
CA ASN A 320 5.96 28.16 -0.50
C ASN A 320 4.54 27.90 -1.04
N SER A 321 4.23 26.65 -1.37
CA SER A 321 3.02 26.30 -2.12
C SER A 321 2.04 25.49 -1.28
N THR A 322 0.75 25.60 -1.60
CA THR A 322 -0.32 24.81 -0.99
C THR A 322 -0.88 23.83 -2.02
N ILE A 323 -1.01 22.56 -1.62
CA ILE A 323 -1.56 21.47 -2.42
C ILE A 323 -2.76 20.88 -1.69
N SER A 324 -3.87 20.72 -2.40
CA SER A 324 -5.07 20.08 -1.88
C SER A 324 -5.65 19.11 -2.89
N THR A 325 -5.74 17.84 -2.52
CA THR A 325 -6.34 16.78 -3.35
C THR A 325 -7.52 16.14 -2.64
N SER A 326 -8.59 15.80 -3.36
CA SER A 326 -9.81 15.24 -2.74
C SER A 326 -10.28 13.89 -3.26
N ALA A 327 -9.88 13.47 -4.46
CA ALA A 327 -10.30 12.21 -5.06
C ALA A 327 -9.26 11.09 -4.87
N ASN A 328 -9.60 9.86 -5.28
CA ASN A 328 -8.72 8.69 -5.16
C ASN A 328 -7.54 8.75 -6.13
N SER A 329 -6.45 8.05 -5.80
CA SER A 329 -5.21 8.00 -6.59
C SER A 329 -4.71 9.40 -6.97
N SER A 330 -4.83 10.35 -6.04
CA SER A 330 -4.57 11.77 -6.25
C SER A 330 -3.53 12.25 -5.24
N ARG A 331 -2.28 11.83 -5.45
CA ARG A 331 -1.14 12.08 -4.56
C ARG A 331 -0.71 13.55 -4.60
N GLY A 332 -0.05 13.99 -3.54
CA GLY A 332 0.50 15.34 -3.44
C GLY A 332 1.68 15.56 -4.38
N LEU A 333 2.83 14.96 -4.03
CA LEU A 333 4.04 14.91 -4.85
C LEU A 333 4.29 13.46 -5.25
N ASP A 334 4.55 13.21 -6.54
CA ASP A 334 4.88 11.87 -7.03
C ASP A 334 5.99 11.90 -8.08
N ALA A 335 6.95 10.98 -7.97
CA ALA A 335 8.09 10.87 -8.87
C ALA A 335 8.32 9.43 -9.32
N THR A 336 8.46 9.24 -10.63
CA THR A 336 8.61 7.91 -11.26
C THR A 336 9.69 7.90 -12.33
N TYR A 337 10.14 6.71 -12.73
CA TYR A 337 11.12 6.48 -13.79
C TYR A 337 12.36 7.40 -13.74
N GLY A 338 12.90 7.65 -12.55
CA GLY A 338 14.08 8.51 -12.33
C GLY A 338 13.78 10.02 -12.28
N GLY A 339 12.51 10.41 -12.19
CA GLY A 339 12.10 11.79 -11.92
C GLY A 339 12.49 12.27 -10.52
N SER A 340 12.63 13.59 -10.36
CA SER A 340 13.07 14.24 -9.14
C SER A 340 12.15 15.40 -8.75
N ILE A 341 11.77 15.45 -7.47
CA ILE A 341 11.05 16.57 -6.86
C ILE A 341 11.81 17.04 -5.62
N THR A 342 12.13 18.33 -5.56
CA THR A 342 12.62 19.02 -4.36
C THR A 342 11.56 20.01 -3.88
N ALA A 343 11.10 19.86 -2.65
CA ALA A 343 10.07 20.71 -2.04
C ALA A 343 10.56 21.41 -0.76
N GLU A 344 10.21 22.69 -0.60
CA GLU A 344 10.51 23.47 0.59
C GLU A 344 9.28 24.27 1.04
N GLN A 345 8.92 24.20 2.32
CA GLN A 345 7.81 25.00 2.88
C GLN A 345 6.50 24.79 2.11
N VAL A 346 6.17 23.53 1.80
CA VAL A 346 4.90 23.16 1.17
C VAL A 346 3.89 22.66 2.19
N THR A 347 2.62 22.99 1.97
CA THR A 347 1.49 22.42 2.74
C THR A 347 0.72 21.50 1.84
N ILE A 348 0.61 20.22 2.20
CA ILE A 348 -0.05 19.19 1.39
C ILE A 348 -1.19 18.58 2.20
N GLN A 349 -2.38 18.55 1.61
CA GLN A 349 -3.55 17.90 2.19
C GLN A 349 -4.19 16.98 1.14
N THR A 350 -4.30 15.69 1.44
CA THR A 350 -4.93 14.68 0.57
C THR A 350 -6.06 13.97 1.30
N GLN A 351 -7.15 13.65 0.61
CA GLN A 351 -8.34 13.05 1.25
C GLN A 351 -8.74 11.68 0.68
N GLY A 352 -8.59 11.46 -0.63
CA GLY A 352 -8.99 10.19 -1.25
C GLY A 352 -8.05 9.04 -0.92
N SER A 353 -8.50 7.81 -1.19
CA SER A 353 -7.69 6.61 -0.99
C SER A 353 -6.49 6.59 -1.93
N HIS A 354 -5.43 5.86 -1.56
CA HIS A 354 -4.20 5.71 -2.34
C HIS A 354 -3.52 7.04 -2.72
N SER A 355 -3.66 8.05 -1.85
CA SER A 355 -3.25 9.43 -2.11
C SER A 355 -2.26 9.90 -1.06
N ALA A 356 -1.08 9.26 -1.01
CA ALA A 356 0.00 9.70 -0.12
C ALA A 356 0.38 11.18 -0.39
N ALA A 357 0.83 11.88 0.65
CA ALA A 357 1.30 13.25 0.48
C ALA A 357 2.61 13.28 -0.32
N LEU A 358 3.55 12.39 0.04
CA LEU A 358 4.79 12.16 -0.66
C LEU A 358 4.81 10.74 -1.20
N ALA A 359 5.03 10.59 -2.50
CA ALA A 359 5.08 9.31 -3.15
C ALA A 359 6.26 9.24 -4.14
N THR A 360 6.72 8.01 -4.34
CA THR A 360 7.40 7.60 -5.57
C THR A 360 6.75 6.32 -6.02
N ASP A 361 6.77 6.07 -7.33
CA ASP A 361 6.23 4.85 -7.92
C ASP A 361 7.20 4.15 -8.90
N ARG A 362 6.68 3.27 -9.74
CA ARG A 362 7.41 2.40 -10.68
C ARG A 362 8.58 3.10 -11.38
N GLY A 363 9.70 2.39 -11.46
CA GLY A 363 10.92 2.88 -12.11
C GLY A 363 11.79 3.79 -11.24
N GLU A 364 11.52 3.83 -9.93
CA GLU A 364 12.19 4.65 -8.93
C GLU A 364 11.97 6.15 -9.17
N GLY A 365 12.26 6.95 -8.16
CA GLY A 365 12.13 8.40 -8.19
C GLY A 365 12.78 8.97 -6.95
N THR A 366 13.00 10.28 -6.93
CA THR A 366 13.53 10.97 -5.75
C THR A 366 12.61 12.10 -5.33
N VAL A 367 12.21 12.11 -4.06
CA VAL A 367 11.46 13.21 -3.46
C VAL A 367 12.21 13.70 -2.22
N THR A 368 12.64 14.97 -2.22
CA THR A 368 13.32 15.61 -1.08
C THR A 368 12.49 16.77 -0.58
N VAL A 369 12.08 16.73 0.69
CA VAL A 369 11.16 17.71 1.27
C VAL A 369 11.72 18.29 2.57
N SER A 370 11.56 19.60 2.75
CA SER A 370 11.98 20.29 3.97
C SER A 370 10.96 21.33 4.44
N GLY A 371 10.88 21.56 5.75
CA GLY A 371 10.10 22.67 6.31
C GLY A 371 8.59 22.61 6.04
N SER A 372 8.03 21.41 5.82
CA SER A 372 6.71 21.22 5.20
C SER A 372 5.69 20.60 6.17
N SER A 373 4.40 20.73 5.81
CA SER A 373 3.28 20.15 6.56
C SER A 373 2.50 19.18 5.69
N LEU A 374 2.35 17.94 6.13
CA LEU A 374 1.69 16.86 5.39
C LEU A 374 0.44 16.40 6.15
N GLN A 375 -0.68 16.28 5.47
CA GLN A 375 -1.89 15.69 6.03
C GLN A 375 -2.58 14.78 5.02
N THR A 376 -2.85 13.55 5.41
CA THR A 376 -3.54 12.56 4.57
C THR A 376 -4.68 11.94 5.35
N ALA A 377 -5.83 11.71 4.69
CA ALA A 377 -7.01 11.15 5.36
C ALA A 377 -7.52 9.84 4.76
N GLY A 378 -7.18 9.54 3.51
CA GLY A 378 -7.66 8.36 2.82
C GLY A 378 -7.04 7.05 3.30
N GLU A 379 -7.75 5.96 3.04
CA GLU A 379 -7.22 4.60 3.19
C GLU A 379 -5.97 4.41 2.31
N GLY A 380 -4.99 3.64 2.78
CA GLY A 380 -3.76 3.37 2.03
C GLY A 380 -3.00 4.64 1.63
N SER A 381 -3.17 5.74 2.37
CA SER A 381 -2.57 7.04 2.09
C SER A 381 -1.65 7.45 3.24
N PRO A 382 -0.46 6.83 3.39
CA PRO A 382 0.49 7.24 4.41
C PRO A 382 0.99 8.68 4.16
N CYS A 383 1.68 9.27 5.13
CA CYS A 383 2.38 10.53 4.86
C CYS A 383 3.43 10.33 3.75
N ILE A 384 4.09 9.17 3.75
CA ILE A 384 5.17 8.82 2.82
C ILE A 384 4.99 7.39 2.30
N TYR A 385 4.92 7.22 0.98
CA TYR A 385 4.93 5.92 0.31
C TYR A 385 6.12 5.85 -0.66
N SER A 386 7.02 4.87 -0.50
CA SER A 386 8.27 4.81 -1.27
C SER A 386 8.46 3.48 -2.02
N THR A 387 8.47 3.57 -3.35
CA THR A 387 9.12 2.65 -4.29
C THR A 387 10.42 3.24 -4.90
N GLY A 388 11.00 4.26 -4.25
CA GLY A 388 12.18 4.98 -4.69
C GLY A 388 12.99 5.52 -3.51
N ALA A 389 13.34 6.80 -3.52
CA ALA A 389 14.05 7.45 -2.42
C ALA A 389 13.31 8.70 -1.96
N ILE A 390 12.86 8.72 -0.71
CA ILE A 390 12.20 9.89 -0.12
C ILE A 390 12.98 10.37 1.10
N THR A 391 13.30 11.66 1.12
CA THR A 391 13.91 12.33 2.28
C THR A 391 13.00 13.44 2.78
N LEU A 392 12.65 13.42 4.06
CA LEU A 392 11.84 14.44 4.73
C LEU A 392 12.62 15.04 5.91
N SER A 393 12.66 16.36 5.99
CA SER A 393 13.37 17.07 7.07
C SER A 393 12.59 18.24 7.65
N SER A 394 12.76 18.54 8.94
CA SER A 394 12.17 19.74 9.57
C SER A 394 10.67 19.90 9.32
N SER A 395 9.90 18.81 9.32
CA SER A 395 8.52 18.78 8.83
C SER A 395 7.56 18.13 9.83
N THR A 396 6.26 18.33 9.61
CA THR A 396 5.20 17.68 10.38
C THR A 396 4.29 16.86 9.47
N GLY A 397 3.77 15.74 9.97
CA GLY A 397 2.87 14.86 9.20
C GLY A 397 1.76 14.25 10.05
N LEU A 398 0.56 14.13 9.48
CA LEU A 398 -0.56 13.40 10.07
C LEU A 398 -1.29 12.55 9.01
N ALA A 399 -1.28 11.23 9.16
CA ALA A 399 -2.09 10.30 8.38
C ALA A 399 -3.23 9.72 9.23
N THR A 400 -4.48 10.13 8.99
CA THR A 400 -5.64 9.65 9.77
C THR A 400 -6.28 8.38 9.22
N GLY A 401 -6.04 8.06 7.95
CA GLY A 401 -6.55 6.84 7.30
C GLY A 401 -5.48 5.77 7.07
N SER A 402 -4.25 5.96 7.55
CA SER A 402 -3.14 5.07 7.20
C SER A 402 -1.97 5.10 8.20
N SER A 403 -0.88 4.44 7.84
CA SER A 403 0.41 4.42 8.53
C SER A 403 1.17 5.75 8.37
N ILE A 404 2.27 5.90 9.11
CA ILE A 404 3.18 7.03 8.97
C ILE A 404 3.90 6.94 7.62
N ALA A 405 4.49 5.76 7.36
CA ALA A 405 5.36 5.54 6.22
C ALA A 405 5.30 4.08 5.75
N VAL A 406 5.49 3.90 4.44
CA VAL A 406 5.54 2.59 3.79
C VAL A 406 6.74 2.55 2.84
N VAL A 407 7.60 1.54 3.00
CA VAL A 407 8.73 1.26 2.11
C VAL A 407 8.47 -0.05 1.39
N GLU A 408 8.51 -0.03 0.05
CA GLU A 408 8.34 -1.22 -0.77
C GLU A 408 9.65 -1.62 -1.45
N GLY A 409 10.03 -2.89 -1.35
CA GLY A 409 11.22 -3.46 -1.98
C GLY A 409 12.52 -2.79 -1.54
N LYS A 410 13.47 -2.64 -2.47
CA LYS A 410 14.84 -2.14 -2.23
C LYS A 410 14.97 -0.64 -1.93
N ASN A 411 13.87 0.01 -1.60
CA ASN A 411 13.73 1.46 -1.62
C ASN A 411 13.94 2.06 -0.23
N SER A 412 13.89 3.39 -0.14
CA SER A 412 14.29 4.07 1.09
C SER A 412 13.42 5.26 1.48
N ILE A 413 13.31 5.45 2.79
CA ILE A 413 12.77 6.64 3.44
C ILE A 413 13.77 7.12 4.49
N THR A 414 14.07 8.43 4.48
CA THR A 414 14.85 9.11 5.52
C THR A 414 14.04 10.25 6.12
N VAL A 415 13.90 10.27 7.45
CA VAL A 415 13.19 11.30 8.20
C VAL A 415 14.13 11.95 9.21
N THR A 416 14.30 13.27 9.15
CA THR A 416 15.16 14.00 10.09
C THR A 416 14.46 15.20 10.71
N ASP A 417 14.71 15.48 11.98
CA ASP A 417 14.18 16.66 12.68
C ASP A 417 12.66 16.88 12.46
N SER A 418 11.86 15.81 12.41
CA SER A 418 10.46 15.86 11.99
C SER A 418 9.52 15.14 12.97
N ASP A 419 8.26 15.57 13.01
CA ASP A 419 7.22 14.97 13.85
C ASP A 419 6.11 14.38 12.97
N LEU A 420 6.06 13.06 12.87
CA LEU A 420 5.06 12.34 12.07
C LEU A 420 4.14 11.49 12.93
N THR A 421 2.84 11.59 12.67
CA THR A 421 1.80 10.81 13.33
C THR A 421 0.98 10.05 12.28
N GLY A 422 0.71 8.78 12.53
CA GLY A 422 -0.18 7.95 11.73
C GLY A 422 -1.24 7.29 12.60
N TYR A 423 -2.29 6.77 12.00
CA TYR A 423 -3.28 5.96 12.72
C TYR A 423 -2.90 4.47 12.74
N GLY A 424 -1.83 4.09 12.05
CA GLY A 424 -1.34 2.71 12.06
C GLY A 424 -2.25 1.73 11.33
N ILE A 425 -3.06 2.26 10.41
CA ILE A 425 -4.02 1.49 9.62
C ILE A 425 -3.32 1.03 8.34
N GLY A 426 -3.30 -0.27 8.12
CA GLY A 426 -2.81 -0.88 6.89
C GLY A 426 -3.83 -0.80 5.75
N ARG A 427 -3.44 -1.29 4.56
CA ARG A 427 -4.32 -1.39 3.39
C ARG A 427 -5.20 -2.63 3.45
N ALA A 428 -4.74 -3.69 4.12
CA ALA A 428 -5.43 -4.96 4.19
C ALA A 428 -6.69 -4.91 5.06
N GLY A 429 -7.77 -5.49 4.57
CA GLY A 429 -8.90 -5.85 5.44
C GLY A 429 -8.43 -6.80 6.55
N GLY A 430 -8.73 -6.47 7.80
CA GLY A 430 -8.42 -7.34 8.96
C GLY A 430 -7.11 -7.04 9.69
N GLY A 431 -6.34 -6.04 9.25
CA GLY A 431 -5.21 -5.50 10.02
C GLY A 431 -3.90 -6.29 9.91
N ILE A 432 -3.74 -7.06 8.83
CA ILE A 432 -2.53 -7.86 8.56
C ILE A 432 -1.30 -6.97 8.39
N ASP A 433 -1.48 -5.76 7.90
CA ASP A 433 -0.45 -4.76 7.62
C ASP A 433 -0.62 -3.46 8.44
N ASP A 434 -1.41 -3.51 9.53
CA ASP A 434 -1.50 -2.41 10.49
C ASP A 434 -0.12 -2.15 11.12
N ALA A 435 0.45 -0.96 10.92
CA ALA A 435 1.73 -0.57 11.50
C ALA A 435 1.93 0.94 11.49
N GLY A 436 2.76 1.45 12.40
CA GLY A 436 3.29 2.80 12.30
C GLY A 436 4.12 2.98 11.02
N VAL A 437 5.07 2.07 10.79
CA VAL A 437 5.92 1.99 9.60
C VAL A 437 5.90 0.56 9.07
N MET A 438 5.59 0.41 7.79
CA MET A 438 5.60 -0.88 7.10
C MET A 438 6.75 -0.96 6.11
N ILE A 439 7.48 -2.07 6.10
CA ILE A 439 8.53 -2.36 5.11
C ILE A 439 8.22 -3.73 4.51
N TYR A 440 7.97 -3.79 3.21
CA TYR A 440 7.54 -5.03 2.56
C TYR A 440 7.97 -5.13 1.11
N GLN A 441 7.75 -6.28 0.48
CA GLN A 441 7.81 -6.44 -0.97
C GLN A 441 6.46 -6.94 -1.45
N SER A 442 5.86 -6.26 -2.41
CA SER A 442 4.65 -6.74 -3.07
C SER A 442 4.98 -7.66 -4.25
N MET A 443 3.94 -8.29 -4.78
CA MET A 443 4.02 -9.11 -5.99
C MET A 443 3.78 -8.30 -7.26
N SER A 444 3.51 -6.99 -7.21
CA SER A 444 3.12 -6.21 -8.40
C SER A 444 4.27 -6.08 -9.41
N GLY A 445 5.51 -6.02 -8.92
CA GLY A 445 6.70 -5.72 -9.72
C GLY A 445 6.96 -4.21 -9.89
N ASP A 446 6.26 -3.35 -9.14
CA ASP A 446 6.46 -1.89 -9.18
C ASP A 446 7.78 -1.48 -8.52
N ALA A 447 8.07 -2.11 -7.39
CA ALA A 447 9.34 -2.01 -6.68
C ALA A 447 10.25 -3.19 -7.01
N GLY A 448 11.53 -2.91 -7.25
CA GLY A 448 12.55 -3.95 -7.38
C GLY A 448 12.83 -4.65 -6.06
N GLU A 449 13.02 -5.96 -6.11
CA GLU A 449 13.42 -6.77 -4.95
C GLU A 449 14.77 -6.31 -4.38
N GLY A 450 14.88 -6.36 -3.05
CA GLY A 450 16.09 -6.05 -2.30
C GLY A 450 15.78 -5.50 -0.92
N THR A 451 16.73 -4.79 -0.34
CA THR A 451 16.64 -4.34 1.07
C THR A 451 15.93 -2.99 1.19
N GLY A 452 14.78 -2.96 1.86
CA GLY A 452 14.07 -1.74 2.19
C GLY A 452 14.73 -1.01 3.36
N THR A 453 14.96 0.29 3.25
CA THR A 453 15.66 1.07 4.27
C THR A 453 14.79 2.16 4.87
N PHE A 454 14.63 2.16 6.18
CA PHE A 454 14.00 3.25 6.91
C PHE A 454 14.99 3.88 7.90
N THR A 455 15.22 5.18 7.75
CA THR A 455 16.11 5.94 8.64
C THR A 455 15.33 7.06 9.32
N ALA A 456 15.42 7.17 10.65
CA ALA A 456 14.88 8.31 11.38
C ALA A 456 15.88 8.87 12.39
N ALA A 457 16.15 10.17 12.33
CA ALA A 457 17.04 10.86 13.26
C ALA A 457 16.40 12.11 13.87
N ASN A 458 16.61 12.36 15.17
CA ASN A 458 16.12 13.55 15.88
C ASN A 458 14.63 13.83 15.67
N SER A 459 13.82 12.77 15.51
CA SER A 459 12.43 12.87 15.06
C SER A 459 11.47 12.29 16.09
N THR A 460 10.18 12.57 15.95
CA THR A 460 9.11 11.87 16.67
C THR A 460 8.25 11.08 15.68
N LEU A 461 8.05 9.79 15.93
CA LEU A 461 7.12 8.93 15.20
C LEU A 461 6.04 8.43 16.15
N SER A 462 4.77 8.69 15.82
CA SER A 462 3.65 8.36 16.71
C SER A 462 2.53 7.61 16.00
N ILE A 463 2.00 6.57 16.65
CA ILE A 463 0.65 6.09 16.37
C ILE A 463 -0.31 6.86 17.26
N ASP A 464 -1.31 7.50 16.67
CA ASP A 464 -2.24 8.37 17.39
C ASP A 464 -3.10 7.56 18.40
N PRO A 465 -3.19 7.98 19.69
CA PRO A 465 -4.06 7.34 20.68
C PRO A 465 -5.56 7.32 20.32
N ALA A 466 -6.00 8.15 19.39
CA ALA A 466 -7.37 8.15 18.87
C ALA A 466 -7.63 7.03 17.86
N SER A 467 -6.59 6.38 17.34
CA SER A 467 -6.73 5.25 16.43
C SER A 467 -7.30 4.01 17.13
N ASP A 468 -8.19 3.29 16.45
CA ASP A 468 -8.66 1.98 16.90
C ASP A 468 -7.54 0.92 16.87
N LYS A 469 -6.48 1.17 16.09
CA LYS A 469 -5.28 0.31 16.02
C LYS A 469 -4.22 0.67 17.04
N TYR A 470 -4.40 1.74 17.84
CA TYR A 470 -3.39 2.20 18.79
C TYR A 470 -2.88 1.09 19.73
N ALA A 471 -3.78 0.21 20.18
CA ALA A 471 -3.48 -0.87 21.10
C ALA A 471 -3.01 -2.18 20.42
N SER A 472 -2.97 -2.26 19.09
CA SER A 472 -2.65 -3.49 18.36
C SER A 472 -1.55 -3.34 17.31
N ALA A 473 -1.46 -2.19 16.63
CA ALA A 473 -0.49 -1.96 15.57
C ALA A 473 0.94 -1.86 16.15
N PRO A 474 1.90 -2.66 15.67
CA PRO A 474 3.31 -2.45 15.98
C PRO A 474 3.80 -1.11 15.45
N MET A 475 4.87 -0.57 16.04
CA MET A 475 5.55 0.58 15.44
C MET A 475 6.19 0.19 14.09
N PHE A 476 6.89 -0.94 14.02
CA PHE A 476 7.47 -1.46 12.78
C PHE A 476 6.89 -2.84 12.44
N PHE A 477 6.42 -2.99 11.20
CA PHE A 477 6.06 -4.29 10.64
C PHE A 477 6.90 -4.56 9.38
N VAL A 478 7.51 -5.74 9.32
CA VAL A 478 8.32 -6.17 8.18
C VAL A 478 7.87 -7.55 7.70
N THR A 479 7.58 -7.66 6.42
CA THR A 479 7.13 -8.91 5.76
C THR A 479 7.69 -9.02 4.35
N ASN A 480 7.95 -10.24 3.90
CA ASN A 480 8.38 -10.60 2.54
C ASN A 480 9.61 -9.84 2.00
N THR A 481 10.47 -9.29 2.86
CA THR A 481 11.61 -8.50 2.40
C THR A 481 12.76 -8.49 3.40
N ASP A 482 13.94 -8.13 2.91
CA ASP A 482 15.06 -7.72 3.75
C ASP A 482 14.86 -6.25 4.14
N ALA A 483 15.11 -5.88 5.38
CA ALA A 483 14.93 -4.52 5.86
C ALA A 483 16.09 -4.03 6.72
N GLU A 484 16.47 -2.76 6.53
CA GLU A 484 17.38 -2.01 7.37
C GLU A 484 16.63 -0.86 8.06
N ILE A 485 16.67 -0.83 9.39
CA ILE A 485 16.05 0.22 10.20
C ILE A 485 17.13 0.92 11.01
N HIS A 486 17.31 2.22 10.79
CA HIS A 486 18.30 3.04 11.47
C HIS A 486 17.61 4.14 12.28
N LEU A 487 17.84 4.13 13.60
CA LEU A 487 17.24 5.11 14.50
C LEU A 487 18.34 5.83 15.28
N THR A 488 18.39 7.16 15.21
CA THR A 488 19.27 8.00 16.05
C THR A 488 18.52 9.09 16.81
N SER A 489 18.55 9.09 18.15
CA SER A 489 17.82 10.09 18.96
C SER A 489 16.35 10.33 18.53
N THR A 490 15.55 9.27 18.33
CA THR A 490 14.20 9.34 17.75
C THR A 490 13.17 8.87 18.76
N LYS A 491 12.19 9.71 19.07
CA LYS A 491 11.11 9.36 19.98
C LYS A 491 10.05 8.53 19.27
N LEU A 492 9.76 7.35 19.78
CA LEU A 492 8.67 6.50 19.31
C LEU A 492 7.52 6.54 20.32
N SER A 493 6.27 6.66 19.84
CA SER A 493 5.08 6.67 20.70
C SER A 493 3.97 5.81 20.10
N PHE A 494 3.61 4.71 20.75
CA PHE A 494 2.60 3.76 20.29
C PHE A 494 2.01 2.99 21.48
N GLY A 495 0.82 2.42 21.32
CA GLY A 495 0.05 1.82 22.43
C GLY A 495 0.08 0.30 22.49
N SER A 496 0.50 -0.37 21.42
CA SER A 496 0.47 -1.83 21.33
C SER A 496 1.47 -2.54 22.23
N GLY A 497 2.52 -1.82 22.65
CA GLY A 497 3.67 -2.43 23.32
C GLY A 497 4.49 -3.34 22.40
N ILE A 498 4.27 -3.30 21.07
CA ILE A 498 5.06 -4.06 20.09
C ILE A 498 5.91 -3.08 19.30
N LEU A 499 7.22 -3.12 19.52
CA LEU A 499 8.18 -2.27 18.83
C LEU A 499 8.36 -2.74 17.39
N LEU A 500 8.63 -4.03 17.20
CA LEU A 500 8.93 -4.63 15.90
C LEU A 500 8.28 -6.00 15.80
N ASN A 501 7.55 -6.20 14.70
CA ASN A 501 7.07 -7.51 14.29
C ASN A 501 7.64 -7.87 12.91
N ALA A 502 8.46 -8.91 12.84
CA ALA A 502 8.93 -9.50 11.59
C ALA A 502 8.22 -10.83 11.36
N ALA A 503 7.27 -10.88 10.43
CA ALA A 503 6.46 -12.07 10.21
C ALA A 503 6.01 -12.18 8.76
N GLY A 504 5.75 -13.40 8.30
CA GLY A 504 4.95 -13.60 7.10
C GLY A 504 3.46 -13.49 7.41
N ASN A 505 2.68 -13.25 6.35
CA ASN A 505 1.23 -13.28 6.40
C ASN A 505 0.64 -14.53 5.72
N ASP A 506 -0.68 -14.61 5.71
CA ASP A 506 -1.47 -15.70 5.14
C ASP A 506 -1.48 -15.74 3.60
N GLY A 507 -0.73 -14.87 2.93
CA GLY A 507 -0.53 -14.89 1.48
C GLY A 507 -0.64 -13.52 0.81
N GLU A 508 -1.09 -12.50 1.55
CA GLU A 508 -1.35 -11.16 1.02
C GLU A 508 -0.10 -10.47 0.45
N TRP A 509 1.05 -10.60 1.10
CA TRP A 509 2.29 -9.95 0.69
C TRP A 509 3.35 -10.95 0.23
N GLY A 510 2.97 -12.17 -0.15
CA GLY A 510 3.91 -13.14 -0.68
C GLY A 510 3.44 -14.58 -0.50
N THR A 511 4.32 -15.54 -0.79
CA THR A 511 3.97 -16.96 -0.64
C THR A 511 3.93 -17.35 0.83
N THR A 512 2.77 -17.81 1.32
CA THR A 512 2.57 -18.28 2.70
C THR A 512 3.66 -19.26 3.13
N GLY A 513 4.33 -18.97 4.23
CA GLY A 513 5.42 -19.80 4.76
C GLY A 513 6.78 -19.54 4.09
N SER A 514 6.90 -18.54 3.23
CA SER A 514 8.17 -18.09 2.62
C SER A 514 8.29 -16.57 2.51
N ASN A 515 7.31 -15.84 3.04
CA ASN A 515 7.15 -14.39 3.00
C ASN A 515 7.55 -13.72 4.33
N GLY A 516 8.53 -14.26 5.05
CA GLY A 516 9.00 -13.66 6.31
C GLY A 516 9.77 -12.35 6.10
N GLY A 517 9.97 -11.59 7.18
CA GLY A 517 10.83 -10.41 7.19
C GLY A 517 12.23 -10.71 7.71
N ASN A 518 13.27 -10.16 7.08
CA ASN A 518 14.65 -10.25 7.58
C ASN A 518 15.16 -8.85 7.96
N VAL A 519 15.16 -8.56 9.27
CA VAL A 519 15.38 -7.19 9.77
C VAL A 519 16.78 -7.04 10.34
N THR A 520 17.48 -5.99 9.92
CA THR A 520 18.63 -5.42 10.64
C THR A 520 18.22 -4.08 11.20
N MET A 521 18.15 -3.97 12.53
CA MET A 521 17.83 -2.74 13.24
C MET A 521 19.07 -2.23 13.98
N THR A 522 19.40 -0.96 13.79
CA THR A 522 20.47 -0.26 14.51
C THR A 522 19.88 0.93 15.24
N ALA A 523 20.22 1.06 16.51
CA ALA A 523 19.75 2.10 17.39
C ALA A 523 20.94 2.78 18.06
N GLU A 524 21.05 4.10 17.87
CA GLU A 524 22.10 4.94 18.42
C GLU A 524 21.49 6.07 19.26
N ASP A 525 21.97 6.24 20.49
CA ASP A 525 21.44 7.23 21.43
C ASP A 525 19.91 7.14 21.58
N GLN A 526 19.38 5.92 21.59
CA GLN A 526 17.94 5.66 21.63
C GLN A 526 17.44 5.28 23.01
N THR A 527 16.16 5.55 23.25
CA THR A 527 15.37 4.87 24.28
C THR A 527 14.22 4.17 23.58
N LEU A 528 14.30 2.85 23.46
CA LEU A 528 13.31 2.00 22.83
C LEU A 528 12.50 1.25 23.88
N GLU A 529 11.20 1.13 23.66
CA GLU A 529 10.27 0.36 24.49
C GLU A 529 9.40 -0.51 23.58
N GLY A 530 9.00 -1.68 24.06
CA GLY A 530 8.09 -2.59 23.38
C GLY A 530 8.76 -3.90 22.97
N ASP A 531 7.95 -4.94 22.83
CA ASP A 531 8.38 -6.28 22.50
C ASP A 531 8.85 -6.39 21.05
N ILE A 532 9.79 -7.30 20.83
CA ILE A 532 10.31 -7.62 19.50
C ILE A 532 9.94 -9.05 19.18
N THR A 533 9.17 -9.25 18.13
CA THR A 533 8.65 -10.55 17.72
C THR A 533 9.13 -10.93 16.33
N ALA A 534 9.40 -12.22 16.14
CA ALA A 534 9.63 -12.80 14.84
C ALA A 534 9.04 -14.21 14.75
N ASP A 535 8.52 -14.58 13.59
CA ASP A 535 8.00 -15.92 13.33
C ASP A 535 9.08 -16.92 12.86
N SER A 536 8.68 -18.16 12.60
CA SER A 536 9.60 -19.26 12.27
C SER A 536 10.27 -19.16 10.90
N ILE A 537 9.92 -18.16 10.10
CA ILE A 537 10.52 -17.89 8.80
C ILE A 537 11.26 -16.55 8.77
N SER A 538 11.09 -15.71 9.79
CA SER A 538 11.63 -14.36 9.88
C SER A 538 12.86 -14.25 10.77
N THR A 539 13.71 -13.25 10.50
CA THR A 539 14.94 -13.00 11.25
C THR A 539 15.04 -11.56 11.74
N VAL A 540 15.67 -11.34 12.89
CA VAL A 540 15.94 -10.01 13.44
C VAL A 540 17.37 -9.92 13.96
N SER A 541 18.10 -8.87 13.58
CA SER A 541 19.41 -8.52 14.09
C SER A 541 19.33 -7.12 14.69
N LEU A 542 19.44 -7.01 16.02
CA LEU A 542 19.38 -5.73 16.73
C LEU A 542 20.76 -5.34 17.24
N THR A 543 21.21 -4.13 16.91
CA THR A 543 22.44 -3.55 17.44
C THR A 543 22.14 -2.24 18.17
N LEU A 544 22.55 -2.17 19.44
CA LEU A 544 22.42 -1.00 20.29
C LEU A 544 23.78 -0.36 20.53
N SER A 545 23.85 0.95 20.29
CA SER A 545 25.00 1.81 20.59
C SER A 545 24.54 2.93 21.52
N ASN A 546 25.13 3.02 22.72
CA ASN A 546 24.74 3.98 23.75
C ASN A 546 23.21 4.13 23.96
N SER A 547 22.48 3.02 23.85
CA SER A 547 21.01 3.02 23.80
C SER A 547 20.39 2.21 24.93
N THR A 548 19.16 2.54 25.32
CA THR A 548 18.36 1.75 26.27
C THR A 548 17.24 1.03 25.52
N LEU A 549 17.11 -0.28 25.74
CA LEU A 549 15.98 -1.09 25.26
C LEU A 549 15.19 -1.60 26.46
N SER A 550 13.87 -1.42 26.47
CA SER A 550 12.95 -2.02 27.44
C SER A 550 11.98 -2.96 26.72
N SER A 551 12.28 -4.27 26.72
CA SER A 551 11.64 -5.22 25.80
C SER A 551 11.74 -6.67 26.27
N ALA A 552 10.73 -7.49 25.93
CA ALA A 552 10.87 -8.93 25.80
C ALA A 552 11.22 -9.25 24.35
N VAL A 553 12.32 -9.96 24.15
CA VAL A 553 12.83 -10.27 22.81
C VAL A 553 12.49 -11.71 22.48
N ASN A 554 11.63 -11.92 21.48
CA ASN A 554 11.16 -13.22 21.02
C ASN A 554 10.61 -14.09 22.16
N GLY A 555 9.73 -13.52 23.00
CA GLY A 555 9.19 -14.21 24.17
C GLY A 555 8.43 -15.51 23.85
N GLY A 556 7.92 -15.66 22.62
CA GLY A 556 7.28 -16.88 22.13
C GLY A 556 8.24 -17.97 21.64
N ASN A 557 9.56 -17.67 21.55
CA ASN A 557 10.56 -18.54 20.95
C ASN A 557 10.17 -19.09 19.56
N SER A 558 9.58 -18.24 18.73
CA SER A 558 9.09 -18.61 17.41
C SER A 558 10.07 -18.26 16.29
N ALA A 559 10.96 -17.30 16.53
CA ALA A 559 11.86 -16.75 15.50
C ALA A 559 12.74 -17.80 14.82
N LYS A 560 12.97 -17.67 13.51
CA LYS A 560 14.03 -18.42 12.82
C LYS A 560 15.42 -18.06 13.36
N ASN A 561 15.68 -16.77 13.54
CA ASN A 561 16.89 -16.25 14.16
C ASN A 561 16.62 -14.87 14.78
N ILE A 562 17.09 -14.64 15.99
CA ILE A 562 17.08 -13.30 16.59
C ILE A 562 18.35 -13.04 17.38
N SER A 563 19.09 -12.00 16.97
CA SER A 563 20.35 -11.62 17.59
C SER A 563 20.29 -10.23 18.22
N LEU A 564 20.99 -10.08 19.35
CA LEU A 564 21.13 -8.82 20.05
C LEU A 564 22.61 -8.52 20.27
N THR A 565 23.04 -7.33 19.87
CA THR A 565 24.36 -6.79 20.11
C THR A 565 24.25 -5.54 20.97
N LEU A 566 24.97 -5.54 22.11
CA LEU A 566 25.04 -4.42 23.05
C LEU A 566 26.48 -3.91 23.12
N ASP A 567 26.68 -2.62 22.88
CA ASP A 567 27.92 -1.95 23.31
C ASP A 567 27.94 -1.73 24.84
N ALA A 568 29.07 -1.24 25.36
CA ALA A 568 29.23 -1.05 26.81
C ALA A 568 28.40 0.12 27.37
N GLY A 569 27.94 1.03 26.51
CA GLY A 569 27.07 2.15 26.89
C GLY A 569 25.58 1.78 26.88
N SER A 570 25.22 0.69 26.21
CA SER A 570 23.82 0.29 26.04
C SER A 570 23.32 -0.52 27.22
N THR A 571 22.03 -0.34 27.55
CA THR A 571 21.32 -1.07 28.62
C THR A 571 20.12 -1.81 28.04
N TRP A 572 19.90 -3.04 28.50
CA TRP A 572 18.67 -3.78 28.21
C TRP A 572 17.89 -4.03 29.50
N ASN A 573 16.72 -3.41 29.62
CA ASN A 573 15.72 -3.71 30.64
C ASN A 573 14.80 -4.82 30.10
N VAL A 574 14.98 -6.03 30.60
CA VAL A 574 14.19 -7.18 30.19
C VAL A 574 12.80 -7.06 30.82
N THR A 575 11.74 -7.09 30.01
CA THR A 575 10.34 -6.95 30.47
C THR A 575 9.59 -8.29 30.49
N GLY A 576 10.21 -9.36 29.99
CA GLY A 576 9.63 -10.69 29.94
C GLY A 576 10.66 -11.75 29.60
N VAL A 577 10.26 -13.03 29.68
CA VAL A 577 11.11 -14.13 29.22
C VAL A 577 11.49 -13.89 27.76
N SER A 578 12.78 -14.02 27.45
CA SER A 578 13.33 -13.69 26.13
C SER A 578 14.17 -14.84 25.59
N TYR A 579 14.24 -14.97 24.27
CA TYR A 579 14.95 -16.05 23.58
C TYR A 579 15.81 -15.48 22.45
N LEU A 580 17.13 -15.66 22.54
CA LEU A 580 18.10 -15.17 21.56
C LEU A 580 18.87 -16.33 20.92
N THR A 581 18.98 -16.35 19.60
CA THR A 581 19.93 -17.24 18.90
C THR A 581 21.37 -16.75 19.09
N ALA A 582 21.59 -15.45 19.22
CA ALA A 582 22.91 -14.87 19.49
C ALA A 582 22.82 -13.63 20.39
N LEU A 583 23.68 -13.57 21.39
CA LEU A 583 23.89 -12.42 22.26
C LEU A 583 25.37 -12.03 22.22
N THR A 584 25.65 -10.86 21.66
CA THR A 584 26.95 -10.21 21.75
C THR A 584 26.85 -9.08 22.76
N ASN A 585 27.67 -9.11 23.80
CA ASN A 585 27.69 -8.06 24.80
C ASN A 585 29.13 -7.60 25.04
N ALA A 586 29.40 -6.31 24.87
CA ALA A 586 30.71 -5.73 25.16
C ALA A 586 30.98 -5.71 26.68
N ASP A 587 29.94 -5.67 27.51
CA ASP A 587 30.06 -5.84 28.97
C ASP A 587 30.02 -7.33 29.33
N ALA A 588 31.22 -7.91 29.52
CA ALA A 588 31.38 -9.33 29.82
C ALA A 588 30.74 -9.76 31.17
N ASP A 589 30.52 -8.82 32.10
CA ASP A 589 29.88 -9.10 33.39
C ASP A 589 28.34 -9.00 33.30
N CYS A 590 27.80 -8.63 32.12
CA CYS A 590 26.37 -8.43 31.86
C CYS A 590 25.70 -7.46 32.84
N SER A 591 26.44 -6.49 33.39
CA SER A 591 25.91 -5.51 34.35
C SER A 591 24.91 -4.56 33.71
N ASN A 592 24.99 -4.41 32.38
CA ASN A 592 24.09 -3.64 31.53
C ASN A 592 22.78 -4.37 31.13
N ILE A 593 22.56 -5.62 31.56
CA ILE A 593 21.31 -6.34 31.32
C ILE A 593 20.52 -6.41 32.64
N GLN A 594 19.49 -5.57 32.77
CA GLN A 594 18.57 -5.57 33.91
C GLN A 594 17.45 -6.58 33.66
N SER A 595 17.60 -7.79 34.20
CA SER A 595 16.67 -8.90 33.97
C SER A 595 15.28 -8.73 34.57
N ASN A 596 15.13 -7.87 35.58
CA ASN A 596 13.87 -7.66 36.31
C ASN A 596 13.19 -8.96 36.79
N GLY A 597 13.98 -9.99 37.12
CA GLY A 597 13.50 -11.29 37.58
C GLY A 597 13.23 -12.30 36.46
N TYR A 598 13.33 -11.90 35.20
CA TYR A 598 13.10 -12.78 34.04
C TYR A 598 14.36 -13.54 33.63
N THR A 599 14.14 -14.67 32.94
CA THR A 599 15.22 -15.43 32.32
C THR A 599 15.34 -15.04 30.85
N VAL A 600 16.56 -14.72 30.43
CA VAL A 600 16.96 -14.63 29.02
C VAL A 600 17.59 -15.95 28.62
N TYR A 601 17.01 -16.61 27.62
CA TYR A 601 17.53 -17.85 27.07
C TYR A 601 18.40 -17.57 25.85
N TYR A 602 19.53 -18.26 25.74
CA TYR A 602 20.42 -18.18 24.59
C TYR A 602 20.71 -19.56 23.99
N ASP A 603 20.95 -19.63 22.69
CA ASP A 603 21.39 -20.88 22.05
C ASP A 603 22.88 -21.16 22.38
N ALA A 604 23.15 -22.17 23.20
CA ALA A 604 24.51 -22.57 23.55
C ALA A 604 25.31 -23.19 22.38
N GLY A 605 24.64 -23.63 21.32
CA GLY A 605 25.27 -24.13 20.10
C GLY A 605 25.79 -23.02 19.17
N SER A 606 25.31 -21.79 19.35
CA SER A 606 25.72 -20.64 18.57
C SER A 606 27.16 -20.22 18.91
N SER A 607 28.01 -20.06 17.90
CA SER A 607 29.40 -19.60 18.07
C SER A 607 29.49 -18.19 18.65
N ALA A 608 28.49 -17.33 18.38
CA ALA A 608 28.38 -16.00 18.96
C ALA A 608 28.22 -16.05 20.50
N ASN A 609 27.66 -17.13 21.04
CA ASN A 609 27.43 -17.33 22.47
C ASN A 609 28.55 -18.13 23.16
N ALA A 610 29.64 -18.48 22.44
CA ALA A 610 30.70 -19.33 22.99
C ALA A 610 31.35 -18.76 24.27
N TRP A 611 31.33 -17.43 24.44
CA TRP A 611 31.82 -16.75 25.63
C TRP A 611 31.04 -17.08 26.91
N LEU A 612 29.78 -17.55 26.79
CA LEU A 612 28.95 -18.00 27.89
C LEU A 612 29.27 -19.42 28.34
N ASN A 613 30.01 -20.20 27.53
CA ASN A 613 30.44 -21.57 27.84
C ASN A 613 29.29 -22.50 28.30
N GLY A 614 28.06 -22.28 27.80
CA GLY A 614 26.87 -23.05 28.19
C GLY A 614 26.46 -22.87 29.65
N ALA A 615 26.96 -21.85 30.35
CA ALA A 615 26.65 -21.60 31.76
C ALA A 615 25.34 -20.82 31.94
N THR A 616 24.73 -20.99 33.12
CA THR A 616 23.70 -20.08 33.62
C THR A 616 24.36 -19.00 34.47
N LEU A 617 24.15 -17.74 34.11
CA LEU A 617 24.64 -16.57 34.85
C LEU A 617 23.47 -15.89 35.57
N SER A 618 23.70 -15.43 36.80
CA SER A 618 22.75 -14.51 37.45
C SER A 618 22.89 -13.12 36.83
N LEU A 619 21.76 -12.48 36.54
CA LEU A 619 21.73 -11.13 36.00
C LEU A 619 21.30 -10.11 37.07
N PRO A 620 21.71 -8.83 36.95
CA PRO A 620 21.08 -7.73 37.68
C PRO A 620 19.55 -7.80 37.59
N GLY A 621 18.85 -7.44 38.67
CA GLY A 621 17.38 -7.54 38.73
C GLY A 621 16.84 -8.91 39.17
N GLY A 622 17.70 -9.92 39.44
CA GLY A 622 17.32 -11.17 40.11
C GLY A 622 16.96 -12.34 39.21
N GLY A 623 16.99 -12.15 37.89
CA GLY A 623 16.81 -13.19 36.88
C GLY A 623 18.13 -13.84 36.45
N SER A 624 18.13 -14.41 35.24
CA SER A 624 19.27 -15.20 34.75
C SER A 624 19.43 -15.16 33.22
N LEU A 625 20.68 -15.35 32.77
CA LEU A 625 21.02 -15.67 31.39
C LEU A 625 21.32 -17.17 31.34
N ALA A 626 20.53 -17.96 30.63
CA ALA A 626 20.60 -19.42 30.65
C ALA A 626 20.59 -20.03 29.25
N PRO A 627 21.23 -21.19 29.04
CA PRO A 627 21.13 -21.88 27.76
C PRO A 627 19.69 -22.37 27.53
N MET A 628 19.20 -22.30 26.29
CA MET A 628 17.99 -23.02 25.88
C MET A 628 18.25 -24.51 26.10
N ASN A 629 17.33 -25.21 26.79
CA ASN A 629 17.47 -26.65 26.99
C ASN A 629 17.53 -27.34 25.61
N ALA A 630 18.60 -28.10 25.36
CA ALA A 630 18.78 -28.91 24.15
C ALA A 630 17.77 -30.06 24.05
#